data_AF-A0A916MLE8-F1
#
_entry.id   AF-A0A916MLE8-F1
#
_cell.length_a   1.000
_cell.length_b   1.000
_cell.length_c   1.000
_cell.angle_alpha   90.00
_cell.angle_beta   90.00
_cell.angle_gamma   90.00
#
_symmetry.space_group_name_H-M   'P 1'
#
loop_
_entity.id
_entity.type
_entity.pdbx_description
1 polymer ?
#
loop_
_entity_poly.entity_id
_entity_poly.type
_entity_poly.pdbx_seq_one_letter_code
_entity_poly.pdbx_strand_id
1 'polypeptide(L)'
;EKLRHFFRLPGFVRAGVASLVGTLPQHRFRLLSRALREPDASSAFAFSRSIAKDFGHVLHRDVVDRTKSMRQMFSEASAAFPADLHPGEQGMRLDALYTLPDDYLQKVDVASMLFSLESRDPLLDQDLVEWAMKLPLEWKLRGGTSKYLLRKLAYRYVPRQILDRPKQGFGVPIDLWLRGPLRSWAEERLHDKGLFSKLPLDQDVVLALWEMHSLGRRNVHPLLWAILMFLNFFDAYGSDAAA
;
A
#
# COMPACT_ATOMS: atom_id res chain seq x y z
N GLU A 1 -1.55 11.70 -17.81
CA GLU A 1 -0.95 11.79 -19.16
C GLU A 1 0.44 11.18 -19.31
N LYS A 2 1.50 11.67 -18.62
CA LYS A 2 2.88 11.20 -18.89
C LYS A 2 3.08 9.70 -18.70
N LEU A 3 2.47 9.10 -17.67
CA LEU A 3 2.56 7.65 -17.40
C LEU A 3 1.83 6.79 -18.44
N ARG A 4 0.76 7.29 -19.09
CA ARG A 4 0.02 6.56 -20.13
C ARG A 4 0.91 6.25 -21.33
N HIS A 5 1.71 7.23 -21.74
CA HIS A 5 2.62 7.10 -22.87
C HIS A 5 3.86 6.27 -22.49
N PHE A 6 4.32 6.40 -21.25
CA PHE A 6 5.52 5.69 -20.79
C PHE A 6 5.39 4.16 -20.90
N PHE A 7 4.30 3.57 -20.40
CA PHE A 7 4.12 2.11 -20.44
C PHE A 7 3.81 1.53 -21.83
N ARG A 8 3.60 2.39 -22.84
CA ARG A 8 3.51 2.00 -24.25
C ARG A 8 4.87 1.93 -24.94
N LEU A 9 5.94 2.43 -24.32
CA LEU A 9 7.29 2.38 -24.87
C LEU A 9 7.86 0.96 -24.82
N PRO A 10 8.73 0.58 -25.78
CA PRO A 10 9.44 -0.69 -25.74
C PRO A 10 10.21 -0.89 -24.44
N GLY A 11 10.29 -2.14 -23.96
CA GLY A 11 10.90 -2.48 -22.67
C GLY A 11 12.33 -1.96 -22.50
N PHE A 12 13.15 -1.98 -23.56
CA PHE A 12 14.52 -1.47 -23.51
C PHE A 12 14.60 0.06 -23.29
N VAL A 13 13.66 0.83 -23.86
CA VAL A 13 13.58 2.28 -23.63
C VAL A 13 13.19 2.57 -22.19
N ARG A 14 12.19 1.84 -21.68
CA ARG A 14 11.76 1.95 -20.27
C ARG A 14 12.87 1.57 -19.31
N ALA A 15 13.62 0.51 -19.60
CA ALA A 15 14.77 0.08 -18.82
C ALA A 15 15.89 1.14 -18.80
N GLY A 16 16.15 1.80 -19.93
CA GLY A 16 17.10 2.91 -20.02
C GLY A 16 16.70 4.10 -19.14
N VAL A 17 15.44 4.56 -19.27
CA VAL A 17 14.90 5.66 -18.44
C VAL A 17 14.91 5.28 -16.96
N ALA A 18 14.47 4.07 -16.60
CA ALA A 18 14.50 3.60 -15.23
C ALA A 18 15.91 3.59 -14.66
N SER A 19 16.90 3.11 -15.42
CA SER A 19 18.30 3.07 -14.98
C SER A 19 18.85 4.47 -14.70
N LEU A 20 18.55 5.45 -15.56
CA LEU A 20 18.93 6.85 -15.32
C LEU A 20 18.26 7.43 -14.07
N VAL A 21 16.97 7.13 -13.84
CA VAL A 21 16.28 7.55 -12.62
C VAL A 21 16.90 6.88 -11.38
N GLY A 22 17.34 5.63 -11.50
CA GLY A 22 17.93 4.84 -10.43
C GLY A 22 19.30 5.31 -9.94
N THR A 23 20.06 6.06 -10.76
CA THR A 23 21.36 6.63 -10.34
C THR A 23 21.20 7.87 -9.46
N LEU A 24 20.00 8.45 -9.39
CA LEU A 24 19.74 9.61 -8.54
C LEU A 24 19.86 9.25 -7.05
N PRO A 25 20.47 10.11 -6.22
CA PRO A 25 20.90 9.76 -4.86
C PRO A 25 19.76 9.49 -3.88
N GLN A 26 18.53 9.94 -4.17
CA GLN A 26 17.41 9.81 -3.25
C GLN A 26 16.70 8.45 -3.39
N HIS A 27 16.39 7.82 -2.26
CA HIS A 27 15.73 6.50 -2.23
C HIS A 27 14.41 6.45 -3.02
N ARG A 28 13.61 7.52 -2.99
CA ARG A 28 12.37 7.63 -3.78
C ARG A 28 12.58 7.43 -5.28
N PHE A 29 13.72 7.83 -5.82
CA PHE A 29 14.04 7.62 -7.24
C PHE A 29 14.47 6.19 -7.53
N ARG A 30 15.12 5.51 -6.59
CA ARG A 30 15.37 4.05 -6.71
C ARG A 30 14.07 3.25 -6.72
N LEU A 31 13.10 3.62 -5.86
CA LEU A 31 11.76 3.02 -5.88
C LEU A 31 11.02 3.33 -7.18
N LEU A 32 11.07 4.58 -7.65
CA LEU A 32 10.47 4.97 -8.93
C LEU A 32 11.10 4.20 -10.10
N SER A 33 12.43 4.08 -10.15
CA SER A 33 13.14 3.28 -11.15
C SER A 33 12.61 1.84 -11.19
N ARG A 34 12.42 1.20 -10.03
CA ARG A 34 11.86 -0.17 -9.97
C ARG A 34 10.43 -0.21 -10.48
N ALA A 35 9.58 0.71 -10.04
CA ALA A 35 8.21 0.82 -10.53
C ALA A 35 8.13 1.02 -12.06
N LEU A 36 9.07 1.78 -12.65
CA LEU A 36 9.13 2.01 -14.10
C LEU A 36 9.61 0.78 -14.89
N ARG A 37 10.29 -0.17 -14.23
CA ARG A 37 10.71 -1.45 -14.83
C ARG A 37 9.61 -2.50 -14.84
N GLU A 38 8.53 -2.30 -14.09
CA GLU A 38 7.38 -3.21 -14.11
C GLU A 38 6.77 -3.29 -15.51
N PRO A 39 6.21 -4.45 -15.91
CA PRO A 39 5.78 -4.68 -17.29
C PRO A 39 4.65 -3.72 -17.71
N ASP A 40 3.76 -3.38 -16.79
CA ASP A 40 2.56 -2.59 -17.02
C ASP A 40 2.24 -1.66 -15.82
N ALA A 41 1.23 -0.81 -16.00
CA ALA A 41 0.82 0.17 -15.01
C ALA A 41 0.20 -0.45 -13.74
N SER A 42 -0.55 -1.55 -13.85
CA SER A 42 -1.12 -2.27 -12.71
C SER A 42 -0.03 -2.89 -11.85
N SER A 43 0.98 -3.49 -12.47
CA SER A 43 2.16 -4.04 -11.80
C SER A 43 2.98 -2.94 -11.13
N ALA A 44 3.17 -1.79 -11.78
CA ALA A 44 3.81 -0.62 -11.19
C ALA A 44 3.02 -0.07 -9.98
N PHE A 45 1.68 -0.06 -10.08
CA PHE A 45 0.80 0.34 -8.98
C PHE A 45 0.87 -0.66 -7.80
N ALA A 46 0.84 -1.96 -8.07
CA ALA A 46 1.06 -3.02 -7.07
C ALA A 46 2.40 -2.86 -6.37
N PHE A 47 3.48 -2.64 -7.13
CA PHE A 47 4.80 -2.34 -6.58
C PHE A 47 4.73 -1.12 -5.67
N SER A 48 4.01 -0.05 -6.05
CA SER A 48 3.88 1.16 -5.23
C SER A 48 3.10 0.93 -3.92
N ARG A 49 2.17 -0.03 -3.87
CA ARG A 49 1.37 -0.39 -2.68
C ARG A 49 2.01 -1.44 -1.77
N SER A 50 2.92 -2.28 -2.29
CA SER A 50 3.57 -3.33 -1.49
C SER A 50 4.32 -2.81 -0.27
N ILE A 51 4.12 -3.41 0.91
CA ILE A 51 4.85 -3.07 2.13
C ILE A 51 6.21 -3.78 2.23
N ALA A 52 6.35 -4.93 1.56
CA ALA A 52 7.58 -5.73 1.59
C ALA A 52 8.67 -5.10 0.72
N LYS A 53 8.31 -4.55 -0.45
CA LYS A 53 9.24 -3.97 -1.45
C LYS A 53 10.48 -4.86 -1.69
N ASP A 54 11.56 -4.60 -0.95
CA ASP A 54 12.88 -5.21 -1.11
C ASP A 54 13.07 -6.43 -0.18
N PHE A 55 12.09 -6.73 0.67
CA PHE A 55 12.20 -7.67 1.80
C PHE A 55 11.33 -8.91 1.63
N GLY A 56 11.18 -9.39 0.38
CA GLY A 56 10.35 -10.58 0.09
C GLY A 56 10.88 -11.89 0.68
N HIS A 57 12.13 -11.92 1.16
CA HIS A 57 12.79 -13.09 1.75
C HIS A 57 12.48 -13.29 3.25
N VAL A 58 11.56 -12.50 3.81
CA VAL A 58 11.05 -12.70 5.19
C VAL A 58 10.23 -13.98 5.31
N LEU A 59 9.51 -14.36 4.24
CA LEU A 59 8.72 -15.59 4.22
C LEU A 59 9.57 -16.78 3.77
N HIS A 60 9.30 -17.96 4.32
CA HIS A 60 9.88 -19.20 3.81
C HIS A 60 9.51 -19.41 2.34
N ARG A 61 10.46 -19.96 1.58
CA ARG A 61 10.34 -20.07 0.12
C ARG A 61 9.15 -20.91 -0.34
N ASP A 62 8.83 -21.98 0.36
CA ASP A 62 7.66 -22.83 0.08
C ASP A 62 6.34 -22.04 0.15
N VAL A 63 6.24 -21.09 1.08
CA VAL A 63 5.07 -20.21 1.20
C VAL A 63 5.03 -19.19 0.08
N VAL A 64 6.17 -18.61 -0.27
CA VAL A 64 6.25 -17.68 -1.41
C VAL A 64 5.85 -18.37 -2.71
N ASP A 65 6.30 -19.61 -2.93
CA ASP A 65 6.04 -20.35 -4.17
C ASP A 65 4.56 -20.78 -4.32
N ARG A 66 3.83 -20.96 -3.20
CA ARG A 66 2.40 -21.35 -3.20
C ARG A 66 1.41 -20.20 -3.04
N THR A 67 1.88 -18.96 -2.84
CA THR A 67 1.01 -17.79 -2.62
C THR A 67 1.06 -16.81 -3.78
N LYS A 68 -0.05 -16.11 -4.02
CA LYS A 68 -0.09 -15.05 -5.03
C LYS A 68 0.47 -13.76 -4.45
N SER A 69 1.43 -13.17 -5.15
CA SER A 69 1.89 -11.81 -4.87
C SER A 69 0.82 -10.78 -5.22
N MET A 70 0.85 -9.62 -4.57
CA MET A 70 -0.02 -8.47 -4.90
C MET A 70 0.06 -8.09 -6.39
N ARG A 71 1.24 -8.21 -7.00
CA ARG A 71 1.44 -7.98 -8.43
C ARG A 71 0.64 -8.97 -9.28
N GLN A 72 0.65 -10.26 -8.93
CA GLN A 72 -0.17 -11.27 -9.63
C GLN A 72 -1.66 -10.98 -9.45
N MET A 73 -2.11 -10.71 -8.23
CA MET A 73 -3.51 -10.38 -7.94
C MET A 73 -3.99 -9.15 -8.74
N PHE A 74 -3.19 -8.08 -8.76
CA PHE A 74 -3.56 -6.85 -9.47
C PHE A 74 -3.51 -7.03 -10.98
N SER A 75 -2.55 -7.81 -11.51
CA SER A 75 -2.49 -8.15 -12.92
C SER A 75 -3.72 -8.93 -13.36
N GLU A 76 -4.06 -10.01 -12.65
CA GLU A 76 -5.26 -10.82 -12.88
C GLU A 76 -6.55 -9.99 -12.85
N ALA A 77 -6.73 -9.16 -11.81
CA ALA A 77 -7.91 -8.29 -11.71
C ALA A 77 -7.98 -7.27 -12.86
N SER A 78 -6.84 -6.68 -13.21
CA SER A 78 -6.80 -5.67 -14.26
C SER A 78 -7.00 -6.23 -15.67
N ALA A 79 -6.85 -7.54 -15.87
CA ALA A 79 -7.13 -8.20 -17.15
C ALA A 79 -8.61 -8.11 -17.54
N ALA A 80 -9.52 -7.97 -16.56
CA ALA A 80 -10.95 -7.76 -16.80
C ALA A 80 -11.32 -6.29 -17.06
N PHE A 81 -10.38 -5.35 -16.99
CA PHE A 81 -10.65 -3.95 -17.22
C PHE A 81 -10.71 -3.61 -18.71
N PRO A 82 -11.41 -2.53 -19.11
CA PRO A 82 -11.33 -2.02 -20.47
C PRO A 82 -9.87 -1.74 -20.91
N ALA A 83 -9.50 -2.21 -22.10
CA ALA A 83 -8.11 -2.24 -22.58
C ALA A 83 -7.42 -0.86 -22.65
N ASP A 84 -8.19 0.23 -22.82
CA ASP A 84 -7.66 1.57 -23.04
C ASP A 84 -7.75 2.52 -21.83
N LEU A 85 -8.03 1.98 -20.64
CA LEU A 85 -8.07 2.79 -19.42
C LEU A 85 -6.73 3.50 -19.19
N HIS A 86 -6.83 4.75 -18.74
CA HIS A 86 -5.64 5.47 -18.30
C HIS A 86 -5.07 4.77 -17.04
N PRO A 87 -3.74 4.70 -16.85
CA PRO A 87 -3.11 4.07 -15.67
C PRO A 87 -3.68 4.53 -14.31
N GLY A 88 -4.03 5.81 -14.20
CA GLY A 88 -4.69 6.36 -13.03
C GLY A 88 -6.07 5.75 -12.75
N GLU A 89 -6.86 5.43 -13.78
CA GLU A 89 -8.16 4.76 -13.63
C GLU A 89 -8.00 3.28 -13.30
N GLN A 90 -7.01 2.60 -13.87
CA GLN A 90 -6.65 1.24 -13.47
C GLN A 90 -6.29 1.20 -11.98
N GLY A 91 -5.46 2.14 -11.52
CA GLY A 91 -5.12 2.28 -10.10
C GLY A 91 -6.34 2.57 -9.23
N MET A 92 -7.26 3.45 -9.64
CA MET A 92 -8.51 3.70 -8.90
C MET A 92 -9.38 2.45 -8.77
N ARG A 93 -9.49 1.63 -9.83
CA ARG A 93 -10.25 0.38 -9.81
C ARG A 93 -9.60 -0.66 -8.90
N LEU A 94 -8.29 -0.82 -8.97
CA LEU A 94 -7.54 -1.71 -8.07
C LEU A 94 -7.63 -1.25 -6.62
N ASP A 95 -7.59 0.06 -6.38
CA ASP A 95 -7.79 0.64 -5.05
C ASP A 95 -9.18 0.31 -4.52
N ALA A 96 -10.23 0.48 -5.33
CA ALA A 96 -11.60 0.14 -4.96
C ALA A 96 -11.82 -1.36 -4.72
N LEU A 97 -11.08 -2.23 -5.41
CA LEU A 97 -11.19 -3.70 -5.27
C LEU A 97 -10.42 -4.24 -4.07
N TYR A 98 -9.27 -3.66 -3.73
CA TYR A 98 -8.35 -4.27 -2.75
C TYR A 98 -7.94 -3.33 -1.61
N THR A 99 -7.72 -2.05 -1.88
CA THR A 99 -7.25 -1.14 -0.82
C THR A 99 -8.41 -0.60 0.02
N LEU A 100 -9.47 -0.16 -0.62
CA LEU A 100 -10.62 0.39 0.07
C LEU A 100 -11.26 -0.63 1.03
N PRO A 101 -11.65 -1.84 0.59
CA PRO A 101 -12.25 -2.83 1.49
C PRO A 101 -11.24 -3.40 2.51
N ASP A 102 -10.03 -3.78 2.08
CA ASP A 102 -9.12 -4.56 2.92
C ASP A 102 -8.17 -3.72 3.80
N ASP A 103 -8.14 -2.40 3.63
CA ASP A 103 -7.27 -1.50 4.41
C ASP A 103 -8.07 -0.40 5.11
N TYR A 104 -8.80 0.42 4.36
CA TYR A 104 -9.46 1.60 4.94
C TYR A 104 -10.78 1.27 5.65
N LEU A 105 -11.70 0.61 4.95
CA LEU A 105 -13.04 0.35 5.48
C LEU A 105 -13.01 -0.62 6.66
N GLN A 106 -12.27 -1.72 6.53
CA GLN A 106 -12.13 -2.69 7.61
C GLN A 106 -11.65 -2.07 8.93
N LYS A 107 -10.66 -1.17 8.88
CA LYS A 107 -10.10 -0.56 10.09
C LYS A 107 -11.10 0.36 10.79
N VAL A 108 -11.84 1.15 10.02
CA VAL A 108 -12.86 2.06 10.58
C VAL A 108 -14.02 1.25 11.15
N ASP A 109 -14.48 0.22 10.43
CA ASP A 109 -15.55 -0.65 10.87
C ASP A 109 -15.21 -1.38 12.18
N VAL A 110 -14.10 -2.12 12.21
CA VAL A 110 -13.65 -2.86 13.41
C VAL A 110 -13.45 -1.92 14.61
N ALA A 111 -12.80 -0.77 14.41
CA ALA A 111 -12.53 0.17 15.50
C ALA A 111 -13.80 0.85 16.02
N SER A 112 -14.75 1.19 15.14
CA SER A 112 -16.00 1.86 15.55
C SER A 112 -16.96 0.88 16.23
N MET A 113 -17.13 -0.31 15.67
CA MET A 113 -18.01 -1.36 16.22
C MET A 113 -17.55 -1.85 17.60
N LEU A 114 -16.24 -1.84 17.87
CA LEU A 114 -15.70 -2.14 19.20
C LEU A 114 -16.30 -1.23 20.30
N PHE A 115 -16.75 -0.02 19.94
CA PHE A 115 -17.39 0.94 20.84
C PHE A 115 -18.88 1.15 20.51
N SER A 116 -19.51 0.20 19.79
CA SER A 116 -20.91 0.29 19.37
C SER A 116 -21.24 1.56 18.58
N LEU A 117 -20.27 2.09 17.82
CA LEU A 117 -20.44 3.22 16.93
C LEU A 117 -20.57 2.72 15.49
N GLU A 118 -21.58 3.20 14.78
CA GLU A 118 -21.75 2.93 13.35
C GLU A 118 -21.14 4.06 12.52
N SER A 119 -20.03 3.79 11.83
CA SER A 119 -19.45 4.73 10.87
C SER A 119 -20.25 4.73 9.56
N ARG A 120 -20.43 5.92 8.95
CA ARG A 120 -21.07 6.09 7.65
C ARG A 120 -20.12 6.82 6.71
N ASP A 121 -20.04 6.35 5.46
CA ASP A 121 -19.17 6.92 4.41
C ASP A 121 -20.00 7.48 3.25
N PRO A 122 -20.50 8.74 3.33
CA PRO A 122 -21.40 9.29 2.30
C PRO A 122 -20.82 9.35 0.88
N LEU A 123 -19.49 9.37 0.76
CA LEU A 123 -18.83 9.35 -0.55
C LEU A 123 -18.82 7.96 -1.21
N LEU A 124 -19.21 6.92 -0.49
CA LEU A 124 -19.36 5.55 -0.97
C LEU A 124 -20.82 5.16 -1.21
N ASP A 125 -21.72 6.14 -1.24
CA ASP A 125 -23.07 5.95 -1.77
C ASP A 125 -23.00 5.33 -3.18
N GLN A 126 -23.83 4.31 -3.42
CA GLN A 126 -23.74 3.49 -4.63
C GLN A 126 -23.97 4.33 -5.89
N ASP A 127 -24.98 5.20 -5.89
CA ASP A 127 -25.31 6.04 -7.04
C ASP A 127 -24.17 7.02 -7.35
N LEU A 128 -23.59 7.60 -6.29
CA LEU A 128 -22.44 8.49 -6.42
C LEU A 128 -21.20 7.77 -6.98
N VAL A 129 -20.90 6.56 -6.49
CA VAL A 129 -19.76 5.76 -6.97
C VAL A 129 -19.98 5.34 -8.43
N GLU A 130 -21.16 4.84 -8.78
CA GLU A 130 -21.48 4.44 -10.15
C GLU A 130 -21.38 5.62 -11.13
N TRP A 131 -21.88 6.79 -10.74
CA TRP A 131 -21.74 8.01 -11.52
C TRP A 131 -20.27 8.44 -11.63
N ALA A 132 -19.53 8.45 -10.51
CA ALA A 132 -18.12 8.83 -10.49
C ALA A 132 -17.26 7.88 -11.33
N MET A 133 -17.60 6.60 -11.42
CA MET A 133 -16.89 5.63 -12.24
C MET A 133 -17.04 5.89 -13.75
N LYS A 134 -18.16 6.49 -14.18
CA LYS A 134 -18.41 6.92 -15.57
C LYS A 134 -17.80 8.28 -15.90
N LEU A 135 -17.44 9.07 -14.90
CA LEU A 135 -16.92 10.43 -15.07
C LEU A 135 -15.53 10.41 -15.75
N PRO A 136 -15.31 11.22 -16.82
CA PRO A 136 -14.01 11.32 -17.48
C PRO A 136 -12.88 11.66 -16.52
N LEU A 137 -11.70 11.07 -16.73
CA LEU A 137 -10.57 11.21 -15.83
C LEU A 137 -10.17 12.68 -15.61
N GLU A 138 -10.29 13.56 -16.60
CA GLU A 138 -9.93 14.97 -16.45
C GLU A 138 -10.73 15.71 -15.37
N TRP A 139 -11.92 15.23 -15.00
CA TRP A 139 -12.68 15.79 -13.90
C TRP A 139 -12.23 15.27 -12.54
N LYS A 140 -11.52 14.14 -12.50
CA LYS A 140 -10.89 13.58 -11.29
C LYS A 140 -9.47 14.11 -11.11
N LEU A 141 -8.73 14.29 -12.21
CA LEU A 141 -7.32 14.67 -12.28
C LEU A 141 -7.09 15.68 -13.41
N ARG A 142 -6.81 16.94 -13.08
CA ARG A 142 -6.59 18.01 -14.07
C ARG A 142 -5.36 18.84 -13.75
N GLY A 143 -4.41 18.94 -14.68
CA GLY A 143 -3.21 19.79 -14.52
C GLY A 143 -2.42 19.49 -13.23
N GLY A 144 -2.30 18.22 -12.85
CA GLY A 144 -1.65 17.80 -11.60
C GLY A 144 -2.52 17.92 -10.34
N THR A 145 -3.71 18.51 -10.44
CA THR A 145 -4.67 18.61 -9.33
C THR A 145 -5.54 17.36 -9.26
N SER A 146 -5.44 16.61 -8.16
CA SER A 146 -6.35 15.50 -7.86
C SER A 146 -7.64 15.99 -7.21
N LYS A 147 -8.70 15.18 -7.28
CA LYS A 147 -10.04 15.50 -6.76
C LYS A 147 -10.58 16.80 -7.38
N TYR A 148 -10.31 17.06 -8.66
CA TYR A 148 -10.55 18.36 -9.28
C TYR A 148 -12.01 18.84 -9.15
N LEU A 149 -12.97 18.02 -9.60
CA LEU A 149 -14.40 18.35 -9.51
C LEU A 149 -14.87 18.48 -8.06
N LEU A 150 -14.45 17.56 -7.18
CA LEU A 150 -14.80 17.60 -5.75
C LEU A 150 -14.26 18.87 -5.07
N ARG A 151 -13.03 19.30 -5.38
CA ARG A 151 -12.47 20.57 -4.89
C ARG A 151 -13.30 21.76 -5.38
N LYS A 152 -13.68 21.78 -6.67
CA LYS A 152 -14.53 22.84 -7.23
C LYS A 152 -15.87 22.96 -6.51
N LEU A 153 -16.49 21.83 -6.17
CA LEU A 153 -17.71 21.82 -5.36
C LEU A 153 -17.43 22.31 -3.93
N ALA A 154 -16.38 21.80 -3.28
CA ALA A 154 -16.05 22.10 -1.90
C ALA A 154 -15.74 23.58 -1.65
N TYR A 155 -15.18 24.32 -2.63
CA TYR A 155 -14.93 25.77 -2.50
C TYR A 155 -16.20 26.61 -2.32
N ARG A 156 -17.39 26.05 -2.55
CA ARG A 156 -18.67 26.72 -2.24
C ARG A 156 -18.99 26.72 -0.74
N TYR A 157 -18.38 25.80 0.02
CA TYR A 157 -18.73 25.54 1.43
C TYR A 157 -17.54 25.72 2.37
N VAL A 158 -16.31 25.54 1.90
CA VAL A 158 -15.11 25.57 2.73
C VAL A 158 -14.11 26.60 2.18
N PRO A 159 -13.54 27.47 3.02
CA PRO A 159 -12.53 28.45 2.60
C PRO A 159 -11.34 27.81 1.89
N ARG A 160 -10.84 28.51 0.86
CA ARG A 160 -9.67 28.07 0.07
C ARG A 160 -8.46 27.77 0.92
N GLN A 161 -8.22 28.58 1.96
CA GLN A 161 -7.10 28.43 2.89
C GLN A 161 -7.07 27.05 3.57
N ILE A 162 -8.23 26.41 3.77
CA ILE A 162 -8.35 25.06 4.33
C ILE A 162 -8.18 24.01 3.23
N LEU A 163 -8.89 24.18 2.11
CA LEU A 163 -8.90 23.18 1.02
C LEU A 163 -7.58 23.09 0.24
N ASP A 164 -6.82 24.18 0.15
CA ASP A 164 -5.59 24.28 -0.62
C ASP A 164 -4.35 23.80 0.16
N ARG A 165 -4.55 23.36 1.41
CA ARG A 165 -3.48 22.74 2.21
C ARG A 165 -2.91 21.51 1.50
N PRO A 166 -1.60 21.25 1.65
CA PRO A 166 -1.00 20.00 1.19
C PRO A 166 -1.76 18.80 1.74
N LYS A 167 -1.96 17.76 0.91
CA LYS A 167 -2.64 16.54 1.33
C LYS A 167 -1.85 15.91 2.49
N GLN A 168 -2.48 15.84 3.65
CA GLN A 168 -1.99 15.05 4.78
C GLN A 168 -2.76 13.72 4.79
N GLY A 169 -2.02 12.62 4.93
CA GLY A 169 -2.63 11.30 5.12
C GLY A 169 -3.00 11.08 6.59
N PHE A 170 -3.81 10.06 6.85
CA PHE A 170 -4.14 9.59 8.20
C PHE A 170 -3.11 8.58 8.73
N GLY A 171 -1.84 8.81 8.41
CA GLY A 171 -0.75 7.91 8.78
C GLY A 171 -0.53 7.93 10.29
N VAL A 172 -0.60 6.76 10.91
CA VAL A 172 -0.23 6.57 12.31
C VAL A 172 1.30 6.52 12.42
N PRO A 173 1.94 7.19 13.40
CA PRO A 173 3.40 7.28 13.50
C PRO A 173 4.05 5.99 14.06
N ILE A 174 3.76 4.85 13.43
CA ILE A 174 4.20 3.52 13.86
C ILE A 174 5.73 3.45 13.94
N ASP A 175 6.46 4.11 13.05
CA ASP A 175 7.93 4.13 13.08
C ASP A 175 8.49 4.83 14.32
N LEU A 176 7.82 5.88 14.80
CA LEU A 176 8.20 6.53 16.06
C LEU A 176 7.82 5.67 17.26
N TRP A 177 6.67 4.99 17.21
CA TRP A 177 6.22 4.12 18.29
C TRP A 177 7.10 2.89 18.46
N LEU A 178 7.46 2.22 17.36
CA LEU A 178 8.38 1.07 17.39
C LEU A 178 9.77 1.45 17.91
N ARG A 179 10.23 2.69 17.68
CA ARG A 179 11.51 3.18 18.24
C ARG A 179 11.40 3.75 19.66
N GLY A 180 10.19 3.86 20.20
CA GLY A 180 9.92 4.48 21.50
C GLY A 180 8.95 3.63 22.33
N PRO A 181 7.69 4.08 22.54
CA PRO A 181 6.78 3.48 23.50
C PRO A 181 6.45 2.00 23.26
N LEU A 182 6.51 1.52 22.01
CA LEU A 182 6.22 0.12 21.65
C LEU A 182 7.49 -0.72 21.48
N ARG A 183 8.68 -0.16 21.73
CA ARG A 183 9.95 -0.82 21.46
C ARG A 183 10.10 -2.14 22.23
N SER A 184 9.91 -2.10 23.55
CA SER A 184 10.08 -3.28 24.40
C SER A 184 9.10 -4.41 24.04
N TRP A 185 7.85 -4.05 23.76
CA TRP A 185 6.84 -5.00 23.29
C TRP A 185 7.22 -5.63 21.94
N ALA A 186 7.69 -4.82 20.99
CA ALA A 186 8.13 -5.32 19.70
C ALA A 186 9.35 -6.25 19.84
N GLU A 187 10.35 -5.87 20.63
CA GLU A 187 11.54 -6.70 20.89
C GLU A 187 11.15 -8.06 21.50
N GLU A 188 10.27 -8.06 22.50
CA GLU A 188 9.79 -9.29 23.13
C GLU A 188 9.17 -10.25 22.10
N ARG A 189 8.28 -9.75 21.24
CA ARG A 189 7.63 -10.60 20.21
C ARG A 189 8.58 -11.06 19.12
N LEU A 190 9.48 -10.18 18.65
CA LEU A 190 10.41 -10.51 17.57
C LEU A 190 11.48 -11.51 18.01
N HIS A 191 11.82 -11.55 19.30
CA HIS A 191 12.80 -12.49 19.86
C HIS A 191 12.20 -13.81 20.36
N ASP A 192 10.87 -14.00 20.28
CA ASP A 192 10.20 -15.24 20.69
C ASP A 192 10.46 -16.37 19.68
N LYS A 193 11.48 -17.18 19.93
CA LYS A 193 11.83 -18.34 19.10
C LYS A 193 10.71 -19.39 19.04
N GLY A 194 9.95 -19.54 20.12
CA GLY A 194 8.85 -20.49 20.20
C GLY A 194 7.73 -20.15 19.22
N LEU A 195 7.37 -18.87 19.17
CA LEU A 195 6.39 -18.36 18.21
C LEU A 195 6.88 -18.49 16.76
N PHE A 196 8.12 -18.07 16.47
CA PHE A 196 8.69 -18.14 15.12
C PHE A 196 8.83 -19.58 14.62
N SER A 197 9.14 -20.56 15.50
CA SER A 197 9.25 -21.98 15.11
C SER A 197 7.96 -22.57 14.50
N LYS A 198 6.81 -21.93 14.75
CA LYS A 198 5.49 -22.36 14.27
C LYS A 198 5.05 -21.61 13.01
N LEU A 199 5.82 -20.63 12.57
CA LEU A 199 5.44 -19.70 11.52
C LEU A 199 6.40 -19.81 10.32
N PRO A 200 5.91 -19.55 9.09
CA PRO A 200 6.74 -19.55 7.90
C PRO A 200 7.52 -18.24 7.73
N LEU A 201 8.15 -17.77 8.81
CA LEU A 201 8.92 -16.52 8.86
C LEU A 201 10.36 -16.79 9.24
N ASP A 202 11.29 -16.22 8.48
CA ASP A 202 12.72 -16.26 8.80
C ASP A 202 13.01 -15.23 9.90
N GLN A 203 13.21 -15.72 11.12
CA GLN A 203 13.44 -14.87 12.29
C GLN A 203 14.71 -14.02 12.16
N ASP A 204 15.79 -14.60 11.62
CA ASP A 204 17.08 -13.90 11.51
C ASP A 204 16.97 -12.73 10.54
N VAL A 205 16.27 -12.92 9.42
CA VAL A 205 15.94 -11.84 8.48
C VAL A 205 15.12 -10.76 9.18
N VAL A 206 14.06 -11.14 9.92
CA VAL A 206 13.21 -10.17 10.62
C VAL A 206 14.00 -9.36 11.66
N LEU A 207 14.89 -10.00 12.42
CA LEU A 207 15.74 -9.32 13.41
C LEU A 207 16.74 -8.36 12.75
N ALA A 208 17.28 -8.70 11.58
CA ALA A 208 18.12 -7.78 10.81
C ALA A 208 17.33 -6.54 10.33
N LEU A 209 16.06 -6.72 9.93
CA LEU A 209 15.18 -5.60 9.59
C LEU A 209 14.85 -4.73 10.79
N TRP A 210 14.62 -5.35 11.95
CA TRP A 210 14.42 -4.67 13.21
C TRP A 210 15.62 -3.81 13.58
N GLU A 211 16.83 -4.36 13.55
CA GLU A 211 18.06 -3.61 13.86
C GLU A 211 18.22 -2.40 12.92
N MET A 212 18.03 -2.61 11.61
CA MET A 212 18.10 -1.55 10.61
C MET A 212 17.08 -0.42 10.88
N HIS A 213 15.88 -0.79 11.33
CA HIS A 213 14.82 0.15 11.68
C HIS A 213 15.10 0.92 12.96
N SER A 214 15.47 0.20 14.02
CA SER A 214 15.72 0.72 15.37
C SER A 214 16.92 1.66 15.40
N LEU A 215 17.95 1.38 14.60
CA LEU A 215 19.11 2.27 14.42
C LEU A 215 18.82 3.47 13.48
N GLY A 216 17.62 3.59 12.93
CA GLY A 216 17.25 4.66 12.01
C GLY A 216 17.93 4.60 10.64
N ARG A 217 18.65 3.51 10.33
CA ARG A 217 19.35 3.33 9.04
C ARG A 217 18.37 3.25 7.87
N ARG A 218 17.21 2.63 8.09
CA ARG A 218 16.11 2.59 7.11
C ARG A 218 14.77 2.48 7.80
N ASN A 219 13.76 3.16 7.27
CA ASN A 219 12.40 2.98 7.76
C ASN A 219 11.75 1.73 7.14
N VAL A 220 11.60 0.67 7.94
CA VAL A 220 10.98 -0.63 7.56
C VAL A 220 9.67 -0.88 8.32
N HIS A 221 9.14 0.16 9.00
CA HIS A 221 7.97 0.01 9.86
C HIS A 221 6.73 -0.64 9.22
N PRO A 222 6.39 -0.45 7.91
CA PRO A 222 5.16 -1.04 7.39
C PRO A 222 5.21 -2.58 7.41
N LEU A 223 6.37 -3.14 7.10
CA LEU A 223 6.57 -4.59 7.11
C LEU A 223 6.72 -5.12 8.53
N LEU A 224 7.52 -4.45 9.38
CA LEU A 224 7.67 -4.84 10.79
C LEU A 224 6.34 -4.83 11.52
N TRP A 225 5.50 -3.82 11.27
CA TRP A 225 4.15 -3.76 11.83
C TRP A 225 3.27 -4.92 11.36
N ALA A 226 3.28 -5.24 10.07
CA ALA A 226 2.53 -6.38 9.55
C ALA A 226 3.00 -7.71 10.18
N ILE A 227 4.31 -7.90 10.36
CA ILE A 227 4.88 -9.07 11.05
C ILE A 227 4.40 -9.11 12.51
N LEU A 228 4.52 -8.00 13.24
CA LEU A 228 4.09 -7.93 14.65
C LEU A 228 2.59 -8.22 14.81
N MET A 229 1.74 -7.70 13.91
CA MET A 229 0.32 -8.02 13.91
C MET A 229 0.06 -9.49 13.60
N PHE A 230 0.79 -10.08 12.67
CA PHE A 230 0.67 -11.50 12.34
C PHE A 230 1.13 -12.40 13.51
N LEU A 231 2.24 -12.06 14.16
CA LEU A 231 2.72 -12.73 15.38
C LEU A 231 1.64 -12.68 16.47
N ASN A 232 1.06 -11.50 16.73
CA ASN A 232 0.05 -11.31 17.76
C ASN A 232 -1.26 -12.06 17.43
N PHE A 233 -1.68 -12.05 16.16
CA PHE A 233 -2.84 -12.82 15.72
C PHE A 233 -2.62 -14.32 15.90
N PHE A 234 -1.46 -14.83 15.49
CA PHE A 234 -1.17 -16.26 15.62
C PHE A 234 -1.02 -16.71 17.07
N ASP A 235 -0.43 -15.91 17.93
CA ASP A 235 -0.35 -16.22 19.37
C ASP A 235 -1.74 -16.28 20.02
N ALA A 236 -2.63 -15.36 19.66
CA ALA A 236 -3.99 -15.29 20.22
C ALA A 236 -4.95 -16.35 19.69
N TYR A 237 -4.81 -16.77 18.42
CA TYR A 237 -5.82 -17.59 17.73
C TYR A 237 -5.26 -18.84 17.02
N GLY A 238 -3.94 -18.96 16.89
CA GLY A 238 -3.29 -20.02 16.10
C GLY A 238 -3.30 -21.40 16.77
N SER A 239 -3.52 -21.48 18.09
CA SER A 239 -3.65 -22.75 18.81
C SER A 239 -4.96 -23.50 18.51
N ASP A 240 -6.02 -22.77 18.15
CA ASP A 240 -7.36 -23.36 17.94
C ASP A 240 -7.55 -23.92 16.51
N ALA A 241 -6.64 -23.61 15.59
CA ALA A 241 -6.70 -24.06 14.20
C ALA A 241 -5.97 -25.39 13.93
N ALA A 242 -5.28 -25.94 14.94
CA ALA A 242 -4.54 -27.20 14.86
C ALA A 242 -5.23 -28.38 15.57
N ALA A 243 -6.45 -28.18 16.06
CA ALA A 243 -7.34 -29.20 16.64
C ALA A 243 -8.53 -29.45 15.70
#